data_AF-A0A528DZG1-F1
#
_entry.id   AF-A0A528DZG1-F1
#
_cell.length_a   1.000
_cell.length_b   1.000
_cell.length_c   1.000
_cell.angle_alpha   90.00
_cell.angle_beta   90.00
_cell.angle_gamma   90.00
#
_symmetry.space_group_name_H-M   'P 1'
#
loop_
_entity.id
_entity.type
_entity.pdbx_description
1 polymer ?
#
loop_
_entity_poly.entity_id
_entity_poly.type
_entity_poly.pdbx_seq_one_letter_code
_entity_poly.pdbx_strand_id
1 'polypeptide(L)'
;MNQASDQARPTPRAGIMDIEAYVPGKSTAPAGVAKIHKLSSNENPLGPSPKAIEAARDVAAKLDIYPDGTARRLREAIAEVHGLNPANIVCSNGSDEILG
;
A
#
# COMPACT_ATOMS: atom_id res chain seq x y z
N MET A 1 17.70 -15.77 -46.80
CA MET A 1 17.25 -15.93 -45.41
C MET A 1 17.41 -14.56 -44.75
N ASN A 2 16.31 -13.83 -44.60
CA ASN A 2 16.33 -12.42 -44.18
C ASN A 2 16.81 -12.29 -42.73
N GLN A 3 17.91 -11.57 -42.51
CA GLN A 3 18.29 -11.09 -41.19
C GLN A 3 17.31 -9.97 -40.81
N ALA A 4 16.31 -10.30 -40.01
CA ALA A 4 15.49 -9.30 -39.36
C ALA A 4 16.36 -8.59 -38.31
N SER A 5 16.52 -7.28 -38.48
CA SER A 5 17.17 -6.36 -37.55
C SER A 5 16.60 -6.55 -36.14
N ASP A 6 17.45 -7.00 -35.22
CA ASP A 6 17.20 -7.06 -33.79
C ASP A 6 17.04 -5.62 -33.28
N GLN A 7 15.80 -5.10 -33.31
CA GLN A 7 15.47 -3.81 -32.71
C GLN A 7 15.80 -3.92 -31.22
N ALA A 8 16.82 -3.16 -30.79
CA ALA A 8 17.36 -3.21 -29.45
C ALA A 8 16.24 -3.16 -28.40
N ARG A 9 16.03 -4.28 -27.71
CA ARG A 9 15.09 -4.36 -26.60
C ARG A 9 15.55 -3.42 -25.48
N PRO A 10 14.64 -2.75 -24.76
CA PRO A 10 14.99 -1.99 -23.57
C PRO A 10 15.77 -2.87 -22.59
N THR A 11 16.95 -2.42 -22.17
CA THR A 11 17.73 -3.08 -21.13
C THR A 11 17.45 -2.41 -19.78
N PRO A 12 17.36 -3.17 -18.67
CA PRO A 12 17.24 -2.59 -17.34
C PRO A 12 18.41 -1.65 -17.03
N ARG A 13 18.18 -0.63 -16.19
CA ARG A 13 19.28 0.19 -15.67
C ARG A 13 20.26 -0.68 -14.89
N ALA A 14 21.54 -0.32 -14.92
CA ALA A 14 22.57 -0.99 -14.13
C ALA A 14 22.15 -1.07 -12.65
N GLY A 15 22.44 -2.19 -11.99
CA GLY A 15 22.07 -2.44 -10.60
C GLY A 15 20.69 -3.05 -10.38
N ILE A 16 19.73 -2.89 -11.31
CA ILE A 16 18.35 -3.42 -11.12
C ILE A 16 18.34 -4.95 -11.01
N MET A 17 19.17 -5.63 -11.80
CA MET A 17 19.26 -7.10 -11.77
C MET A 17 20.07 -7.63 -10.58
N ASP A 18 20.73 -6.75 -9.83
CA ASP A 18 21.58 -7.09 -8.68
C ASP A 18 20.84 -6.95 -7.34
N ILE A 19 19.62 -6.40 -7.34
CA ILE A 19 18.81 -6.21 -6.13
C ILE A 19 18.21 -7.56 -5.71
N GLU A 20 18.48 -7.98 -4.47
CA GLU A 20 17.77 -9.11 -3.87
C GLU A 20 16.31 -8.76 -3.64
N ALA A 21 15.42 -9.62 -4.11
CA ALA A 21 13.98 -9.45 -3.90
C ALA A 21 13.64 -9.58 -2.41
N TYR A 22 12.73 -8.72 -1.94
CA TYR A 22 12.18 -8.83 -0.60
C TYR A 22 11.54 -10.21 -0.39
N VAL A 23 11.93 -10.88 0.70
CA VAL A 23 11.37 -12.18 1.11
C VAL A 23 10.34 -11.95 2.22
N PRO A 24 9.04 -12.10 1.94
CA PRO A 24 8.01 -11.92 2.95
C PRO A 24 8.06 -13.03 4.01
N GLY A 25 7.69 -12.67 5.24
CA GLY A 25 7.53 -13.64 6.32
C GLY A 25 6.43 -14.66 6.03
N LYS A 26 6.55 -15.86 6.62
CA LYS A 26 5.56 -16.93 6.47
C LYS A 26 4.18 -16.46 6.94
N SER A 27 3.20 -16.53 6.04
CA SER A 27 1.87 -15.95 6.24
C SER A 27 0.72 -16.95 6.26
N THR A 28 0.99 -18.23 6.01
CA THR A 28 0.01 -19.32 5.96
C THR A 28 0.42 -20.50 6.86
N ALA A 29 -0.57 -21.24 7.34
CA ALA A 29 -0.36 -22.47 8.09
C ALA A 29 -0.41 -23.69 7.14
N PRO A 30 0.25 -24.82 7.49
CA PRO A 30 0.11 -26.08 6.78
C PRO A 30 -1.35 -26.55 6.70
N ALA A 31 -1.66 -27.35 5.67
CA ALA A 31 -2.97 -27.98 5.54
C ALA A 31 -3.28 -28.88 6.76
N GLY A 32 -4.55 -28.92 7.17
CA GLY A 32 -5.01 -29.73 8.32
C GLY A 32 -4.93 -29.05 9.68
N VAL A 33 -4.45 -27.80 9.75
CA VAL A 33 -4.50 -27.00 10.99
C VAL A 33 -5.93 -26.52 11.24
N ALA A 34 -6.56 -27.00 12.31
CA ALA A 34 -7.95 -26.68 12.65
C ALA A 34 -8.17 -25.20 13.03
N LYS A 35 -7.15 -24.53 13.59
CA LYS A 35 -7.24 -23.13 14.00
C LYS A 35 -5.92 -22.41 13.81
N ILE A 36 -5.97 -21.23 13.20
CA ILE A 36 -4.81 -20.38 12.93
C ILE A 36 -4.92 -19.12 13.80
N HIS A 37 -3.86 -18.84 14.56
CA HIS A 37 -3.68 -17.57 15.25
C HIS A 37 -2.61 -16.77 14.50
N LYS A 38 -3.02 -15.75 13.74
CA LYS A 38 -2.10 -14.91 12.95
C LYS A 38 -1.49 -13.84 13.86
N LEU A 39 -0.17 -13.91 14.06
CA LEU A 39 0.61 -12.97 14.90
C LEU A 39 1.93 -12.55 14.23
N SER A 40 2.03 -12.68 12.90
CA SER A 40 3.29 -12.54 12.14
C SER A 40 3.47 -11.22 11.38
N SER A 41 2.48 -10.32 11.41
CA SER A 41 2.47 -9.09 10.59
C SER A 41 2.11 -7.82 11.36
N ASN A 42 2.17 -7.85 12.71
CA ASN A 42 1.85 -6.72 13.59
C ASN A 42 0.44 -6.12 13.39
N GLU A 43 -0.51 -6.91 12.89
CA GLU A 43 -1.90 -6.49 12.68
C GLU A 43 -2.59 -6.24 14.03
N ASN A 44 -3.52 -5.27 14.06
CA ASN A 44 -4.30 -4.99 15.25
C ASN A 44 -5.40 -6.04 15.46
N PRO A 45 -5.40 -6.82 16.57
CA PRO A 45 -6.40 -7.87 16.79
C PRO A 45 -7.82 -7.35 17.03
N LEU A 46 -7.99 -6.06 17.34
CA LEU A 46 -9.29 -5.43 17.55
C LEU A 46 -10.01 -5.09 16.25
N GLY A 47 -9.30 -5.12 15.12
CA GLY A 47 -9.80 -4.65 13.83
C GLY A 47 -9.94 -3.12 13.75
N PRO A 48 -10.48 -2.60 12.64
CA PRO A 48 -10.67 -1.16 12.45
C PRO A 48 -11.85 -0.62 13.28
N SER A 49 -11.86 0.69 13.48
CA SER A 49 -13.01 1.40 14.09
C SER A 49 -14.32 1.13 13.32
N PRO A 50 -15.46 0.93 14.00
CA PRO A 50 -16.77 0.81 13.33
C PRO A 50 -17.10 1.98 12.41
N LYS A 51 -16.70 3.21 12.78
CA LYS A 51 -16.88 4.41 11.95
C LYS A 51 -16.06 4.35 10.65
N ALA A 52 -14.89 3.72 10.69
CA ALA A 52 -14.06 3.54 9.49
C ALA A 52 -14.67 2.49 8.55
N ILE A 53 -15.26 1.42 9.10
CA ILE A 53 -15.97 0.41 8.31
C ILE A 53 -17.18 1.03 7.59
N GLU A 54 -17.97 1.85 8.29
CA GLU A 54 -19.10 2.57 7.71
C GLU A 54 -18.65 3.52 6.58
N ALA A 55 -17.65 4.37 6.83
CA ALA A 55 -17.11 5.27 5.83
C ALA A 55 -16.58 4.53 4.58
N ALA A 56 -15.93 3.38 4.76
CA ALA A 56 -15.44 2.56 3.65
C ALA A 56 -16.60 1.98 2.80
N ARG A 57 -17.69 1.56 3.45
CA ARG A 57 -18.90 1.08 2.76
C ARG A 57 -19.56 2.19 1.93
N ASP A 58 -19.63 3.40 2.46
CA ASP A 58 -20.20 4.54 1.74
C ASP A 58 -19.38 4.93 0.50
N VAL A 59 -18.06 4.84 0.59
CA VAL A 59 -17.15 5.11 -0.54
C VAL A 59 -17.22 4.02 -1.60
N ALA A 60 -17.42 2.75 -1.20
CA ALA A 60 -17.51 1.63 -2.14
C ALA A 60 -18.65 1.78 -3.16
N ALA A 61 -19.68 2.58 -2.86
CA ALA A 61 -20.77 2.89 -3.78
C ALA A 61 -20.43 3.95 -4.86
N LYS A 62 -19.24 4.55 -4.83
CA LYS A 62 -18.86 5.72 -5.67
C LYS A 62 -17.45 5.57 -6.29
N LEU A 63 -17.04 4.34 -6.58
CA LEU A 63 -15.69 4.02 -7.07
C LEU A 63 -15.42 4.49 -8.51
N ASP A 64 -16.44 4.93 -9.24
CA ASP A 64 -16.34 5.52 -10.57
C ASP A 64 -15.74 6.93 -10.56
N ILE A 65 -15.67 7.57 -9.38
CA ILE A 65 -15.19 8.94 -9.22
C ILE A 65 -13.77 8.90 -8.62
N TYR A 66 -12.84 9.60 -9.28
CA TYR A 66 -11.49 9.78 -8.73
C TYR A 66 -11.52 10.46 -7.34
N PRO A 67 -10.64 10.05 -6.40
CA PRO A 67 -10.54 10.70 -5.11
C PRO A 67 -9.90 12.10 -5.23
N ASP A 68 -9.95 12.88 -4.16
CA ASP A 68 -9.15 14.10 -4.01
C ASP A 68 -7.66 13.74 -4.04
N GLY A 69 -6.97 14.10 -5.13
CA GLY A 69 -5.55 13.80 -5.34
C GLY A 69 -4.59 14.46 -4.33
N THR A 70 -5.07 15.42 -3.53
CA THR A 70 -4.24 16.08 -2.50
C THR A 70 -4.48 15.55 -1.09
N ALA A 71 -5.42 14.62 -0.92
CA ALA A 71 -5.86 14.09 0.36
C ALA A 71 -6.16 15.20 1.40
N ARG A 72 -6.70 16.35 0.97
CA ARG A 72 -6.80 17.57 1.77
C ARG A 72 -7.55 17.33 3.07
N ARG A 73 -8.72 16.70 2.99
CA ARG A 73 -9.56 16.40 4.18
C ARG A 73 -8.84 15.51 5.20
N LEU A 74 -8.01 14.57 4.74
CA LEU A 74 -7.24 13.70 5.63
C LEU A 74 -6.11 14.48 6.31
N ARG A 75 -5.37 15.30 5.56
CA ARG A 75 -4.31 16.16 6.11
C ARG A 75 -4.84 17.13 7.16
N GLU A 76 -5.97 17.78 6.88
CA GLU A 76 -6.65 18.67 7.83
C GLU A 76 -7.05 17.95 9.12
N ALA A 77 -7.66 16.75 9.01
CA ALA A 77 -8.06 15.98 10.19
C ALA A 77 -6.88 15.49 11.03
N ILE A 78 -5.78 15.03 10.41
CA ILE A 78 -4.56 14.63 11.12
C ILE A 78 -3.93 15.86 11.82
N ALA A 79 -3.86 16.99 11.11
CA ALA A 79 -3.33 18.24 11.65
C ALA A 79 -4.09 18.69 12.90
N GLU A 80 -5.43 18.63 12.89
CA GLU A 80 -6.27 18.96 14.03
C GLU A 80 -5.99 18.06 15.24
N VAL A 81 -5.95 16.74 15.03
CA VAL A 81 -5.71 15.75 16.11
C VAL A 81 -4.36 15.95 16.78
N HIS A 82 -3.33 16.32 16.02
CA HIS A 82 -1.95 16.42 16.51
C HIS A 82 -1.46 17.85 16.74
N GLY A 83 -2.26 18.88 16.47
CA GLY A 83 -1.86 20.29 16.58
C GLY A 83 -0.75 20.69 15.61
N LEU A 84 -0.76 20.16 14.39
CA LEU A 84 0.27 20.38 13.36
C LEU A 84 -0.19 21.33 12.26
N ASN A 85 0.75 21.90 11.50
CA ASN A 85 0.44 22.59 10.26
C ASN A 85 0.12 21.54 9.17
N PRO A 86 -1.06 21.56 8.52
CA PRO A 86 -1.41 20.60 7.46
C PRO A 86 -0.48 20.67 6.23
N ALA A 87 0.23 21.78 6.02
CA ALA A 87 1.24 21.91 4.99
C ALA A 87 2.49 21.04 5.23
N ASN A 88 2.70 20.57 6.47
CA ASN A 88 3.81 19.68 6.82
C ASN A 88 3.44 18.19 6.72
N ILE A 89 2.23 17.87 6.26
CA ILE A 89 1.73 16.49 6.19
C ILE A 89 1.65 16.06 4.73
N VAL A 90 2.18 14.88 4.45
CA VAL A 90 2.03 14.17 3.17
C VAL A 90 1.29 12.87 3.43
N CYS A 91 0.34 12.53 2.57
CA CYS A 91 -0.37 11.26 2.61
C CYS A 91 0.07 10.39 1.42
N SER A 92 0.28 9.10 1.68
CA SER A 92 0.66 8.08 0.70
C SER A 92 -0.16 6.81 0.91
N ASN A 93 -0.06 5.87 -0.04
CA ASN A 93 -0.65 4.54 0.06
C ASN A 93 0.23 3.61 0.90
N GLY A 94 0.34 3.92 2.20
CA GLY A 94 1.25 3.26 3.14
C GLY A 94 2.60 3.98 3.25
N SER A 95 3.28 3.81 4.38
CA SER A 95 4.55 4.51 4.65
C SER A 95 5.68 4.08 3.72
N ASP A 96 5.65 2.86 3.20
CA ASP A 96 6.71 2.33 2.32
C ASP A 96 6.81 3.14 1.03
N GLU A 97 5.69 3.67 0.51
CA GLU A 97 5.71 4.55 -0.67
C GLU A 97 6.52 5.84 -0.42
N ILE A 98 6.56 6.34 0.82
CA ILE A 98 7.37 7.52 1.16
C ILE A 98 8.86 7.18 1.26
N LEU A 99 9.19 5.93 1.60
CA LEU A 99 10.57 5.50 1.81
C LEU A 99 11.27 5.15 0.48
N GLY A 100 10.51 4.68 -0.51
CA GLY A 100 11.02 4.31 -1.85
C GLY A 100 11.09 2.82 -2.08
#